data_AF-A0A2N5FKL0-F1
#
_entry.id   AF-A0A2N5FKL0-F1
#
_cell.length_a   1.000
_cell.length_b   1.000
_cell.length_c   1.000
_cell.angle_alpha   90.00
_cell.angle_beta   90.00
_cell.angle_gamma   90.00
#
_symmetry.space_group_name_H-M   'P 1'
#
loop_
_entity.id
_entity.type
_entity.pdbx_description
1 polymer ?
#
loop_
_entity_poly.entity_id
_entity_poly.type
_entity_poly.pdbx_seq_one_letter_code
_entity_poly.pdbx_strand_id
1 'polypeptide(L)'
;MSFLLGLKTANLALRFILELCALAAAGYWGFKAVNTWFLKGILGIGTPLVIAVVWGLFGSPKAAILLSPGLHLILEVIVFGLPIIFLLLADKIGLAWMYGIAAVINKVLMHVWNQ
;
A
#
# COMPACT_ATOMS: atom_id res chain seq x y z
N MET A 1 2.45 17.14 -25.56
CA MET A 1 3.20 15.91 -25.22
C MET A 1 3.85 15.98 -23.84
N SER A 2 4.56 17.06 -23.48
CA SER A 2 5.25 17.23 -22.18
C SER A 2 4.31 17.22 -20.96
N PHE A 3 3.14 17.84 -21.05
CA PHE A 3 2.20 17.93 -19.92
C PHE A 3 1.68 16.56 -19.45
N LEU A 4 1.29 15.68 -20.37
CA LEU A 4 0.76 14.35 -20.06
C LEU A 4 1.83 13.44 -19.45
N LEU A 5 3.08 13.56 -19.90
CA LEU A 5 4.22 12.88 -19.29
C LEU A 5 4.42 13.31 -17.83
N GLY A 6 4.29 14.62 -17.55
CA GLY A 6 4.36 15.16 -16.18
C GLY A 6 3.32 14.53 -15.25
N LEU A 7 2.06 14.42 -15.70
CA LEU A 7 0.98 13.79 -14.94
C LEU A 7 1.21 12.30 -14.69
N LYS A 8 1.70 11.57 -15.69
CA LYS A 8 2.08 10.16 -15.55
C LYS A 8 3.16 9.96 -14.49
N THR A 9 4.22 10.79 -14.51
CA THR A 9 5.28 10.74 -13.50
C THR A 9 4.75 11.09 -12.11
N ALA A 10 3.88 12.09 -12.00
CA ALA A 10 3.24 12.43 -10.73
C ALA A 10 2.39 11.27 -10.17
N ASN A 11 1.69 10.52 -11.03
CA ASN A 11 0.92 9.36 -10.62
C ASN A 11 1.81 8.21 -10.12
N LEU A 12 2.98 7.99 -10.73
CA LEU A 12 3.98 7.03 -10.22
C LEU A 12 4.57 7.48 -8.88
N ALA A 13 4.83 8.79 -8.71
CA ALA A 13 5.27 9.33 -7.42
C ALA A 13 4.21 9.15 -6.34
N LEU A 14 2.94 9.42 -6.67
CA LEU A 14 1.80 9.16 -5.79
C LEU A 14 1.72 7.68 -5.41
N ARG A 15 1.90 6.77 -6.38
CA ARG A 15 1.93 5.33 -6.14
C ARG A 15 2.95 4.96 -5.07
N PHE A 16 4.17 5.46 -5.22
CA PHE A 16 5.24 5.22 -4.26
C PHE A 16 4.93 5.80 -2.87
N ILE A 17 4.36 7.01 -2.80
CA ILE A 17 3.91 7.59 -1.53
C ILE A 17 2.84 6.72 -0.88
N LEU A 18 1.90 6.18 -1.65
CA LEU A 18 0.87 5.27 -1.14
C LEU A 18 1.45 3.95 -0.61
N GLU A 19 2.52 3.43 -1.22
CA GLU A 19 3.26 2.27 -0.68
C GLU A 19 3.90 2.59 0.68
N LEU A 20 4.55 3.75 0.81
CA LEU A 20 5.11 4.18 2.09
C LEU A 20 4.03 4.40 3.16
N CYS A 21 2.91 5.02 2.79
CA CYS A 21 1.76 5.18 3.67
C CYS A 21 1.16 3.83 4.09
N ALA A 22 1.15 2.84 3.20
CA ALA A 22 0.68 1.49 3.51
C ALA A 22 1.50 0.84 4.62
N LEU A 23 2.83 0.89 4.49
CA LEU A 23 3.77 0.38 5.48
C LEU A 23 3.68 1.16 6.80
N ALA A 24 3.56 2.49 6.73
CA ALA A 24 3.39 3.33 7.91
C ALA A 24 2.09 3.03 8.68
N ALA A 25 0.98 2.86 7.96
CA ALA A 25 -0.31 2.49 8.55
C ALA A 25 -0.25 1.12 9.24
N ALA A 26 0.34 0.13 8.57
CA ALA A 26 0.54 -1.21 9.12
C ALA A 26 1.39 -1.20 10.39
N GLY A 27 2.51 -0.46 10.37
CA GLY A 27 3.38 -0.34 11.54
C GLY A 27 2.70 0.43 12.68
N TYR A 28 2.04 1.55 12.38
CA TYR A 28 1.31 2.34 13.37
C TYR A 28 0.23 1.52 14.08
N TRP A 29 -0.58 0.79 13.32
CA TRP A 29 -1.56 -0.12 13.87
C TRP A 29 -0.89 -1.22 14.70
N GLY A 30 0.17 -1.87 14.19
CA GLY A 30 0.88 -2.93 14.91
C GLY A 30 1.47 -2.47 16.24
N PHE A 31 1.98 -1.24 16.33
CA PHE A 31 2.46 -0.65 17.58
C PHE A 31 1.35 -0.27 18.57
N LYS A 32 0.10 -0.15 18.11
CA LYS A 32 -1.07 0.18 18.93
C LYS A 32 -1.95 -1.01 19.27
N ALA A 33 -1.87 -2.10 18.52
CA ALA A 33 -2.76 -3.25 18.65
C ALA A 33 -2.65 -3.97 20.00
N VAL A 34 -1.47 -3.90 20.65
CA VAL A 34 -1.19 -4.65 21.90
C VAL A 34 -0.39 -3.81 22.89
N ASN A 35 -0.63 -4.07 24.19
CA ASN A 35 0.04 -3.37 25.29
C ASN A 35 1.37 -4.03 25.70
N THR A 36 1.56 -5.31 25.40
CA THR A 36 2.78 -6.04 25.76
C THR A 36 3.95 -5.59 24.89
N TRP A 37 5.02 -5.09 25.51
CA TRP A 37 6.19 -4.51 24.84
C TRP A 37 6.78 -5.41 23.73
N PHE A 38 6.99 -6.69 24.03
CA PHE A 38 7.56 -7.64 23.07
C PHE A 38 6.65 -7.86 21.85
N LEU A 39 5.36 -8.15 22.08
CA LEU A 39 4.38 -8.34 21.00
C LEU A 39 4.15 -7.06 20.19
N LYS A 40 4.26 -5.90 20.83
CA LYS A 40 4.16 -4.59 20.21
C LYS A 40 5.29 -4.35 19.20
N GLY A 41 6.52 -4.73 19.54
CA GLY A 41 7.65 -4.71 18.60
C GLY A 41 7.44 -5.67 17.42
N ILE A 42 6.99 -6.90 17.70
CA ILE A 42 6.72 -7.91 16.68
C ILE A 42 5.62 -7.45 15.71
N LEU A 43 4.49 -6.95 16.20
CA LEU A 43 3.41 -6.51 15.31
C LEU A 43 3.75 -5.20 14.60
N GLY A 44 4.35 -4.23 15.30
CA GLY A 44 4.71 -2.94 14.74
C GLY A 44 5.75 -3.01 13.62
N ILE A 45 6.70 -3.95 13.69
CA ILE A 45 7.73 -4.14 12.67
C ILE A 45 7.37 -5.29 11.73
N GLY A 46 6.90 -6.41 12.27
CA GLY A 46 6.59 -7.61 11.50
C GLY A 46 5.47 -7.40 10.50
N THR A 47 4.41 -6.67 10.86
CA THR A 47 3.29 -6.41 9.92
C THR A 47 3.76 -5.66 8.66
N PRO A 48 4.43 -4.49 8.75
CA PRO A 48 4.94 -3.83 7.55
C PRO A 48 6.03 -4.65 6.84
N LEU A 49 6.87 -5.39 7.57
CA LEU A 49 7.89 -6.24 6.95
C LEU A 49 7.26 -7.34 6.08
N VAL A 50 6.23 -8.02 6.58
CA VAL A 50 5.50 -9.05 5.82
C VAL A 50 4.89 -8.44 4.55
N ILE A 51 4.25 -7.28 4.66
CA ILE A 51 3.67 -6.58 3.50
C ILE A 51 4.76 -6.22 2.48
N ALA A 52 5.89 -5.67 2.93
CA ALA A 52 7.00 -5.30 2.06
C ALA A 52 7.63 -6.51 1.35
N VAL A 53 7.81 -7.63 2.06
CA VAL A 53 8.35 -8.87 1.49
C VAL A 53 7.38 -9.46 0.47
N VAL A 54 6.10 -9.56 0.81
CA VAL A 54 5.06 -10.05 -0.11
C VAL A 54 4.97 -9.18 -1.36
N TRP A 55 4.95 -7.86 -1.20
CA TRP A 55 4.96 -6.94 -2.34
C TRP A 55 6.23 -7.04 -3.17
N GLY A 56 7.40 -7.11 -2.54
CA GLY A 56 8.68 -7.25 -3.22
C GLY A 56 8.80 -8.54 -4.04
N LEU A 57 8.33 -9.67 -3.48
CA LEU A 57 8.41 -10.98 -4.10
C LEU A 57 7.44 -11.16 -5.28
N PHE A 58 6.23 -10.63 -5.17
CA PHE A 58 5.13 -10.97 -6.08
C PHE A 58 4.51 -9.76 -6.81
N GLY A 59 4.54 -8.58 -6.20
CA GLY A 59 3.83 -7.39 -6.69
C GLY A 59 4.72 -6.38 -7.41
N SER A 60 6.01 -6.35 -7.11
CA SER A 60 6.93 -5.33 -7.63
C SER A 60 7.21 -5.51 -9.14
N PRO A 61 7.59 -4.44 -9.87
CA PRO A 61 7.98 -4.55 -11.28
C PRO A 61 9.17 -5.49 -11.53
N LYS A 62 9.97 -5.73 -10.49
CA LYS A 62 11.11 -6.66 -10.48
C LYS A 62 10.85 -7.85 -9.55
N ALA A 63 9.58 -8.25 -9.44
CA ALA A 63 9.16 -9.38 -8.62
C ALA A 63 9.95 -10.63 -8.99
N ALA A 64 10.41 -11.36 -7.98
CA ALA A 64 11.09 -12.63 -8.17
C ALA A 64 10.14 -13.71 -8.73
N ILE A 65 8.85 -13.60 -8.38
CA ILE A 65 7.81 -14.53 -8.81
C ILE A 65 6.75 -13.74 -9.57
N LEU A 66 6.67 -13.99 -10.87
CA LEU A 66 5.69 -13.35 -11.74
C LEU A 66 4.32 -13.98 -11.53
N LEU A 67 3.35 -13.17 -11.10
CA LEU A 67 1.96 -13.58 -10.97
C LEU A 67 1.22 -13.40 -12.30
N SER A 68 0.18 -14.22 -12.51
CA SER A 68 -0.77 -13.98 -13.59
C SER A 68 -1.48 -12.63 -13.37
N PRO A 69 -1.95 -11.93 -14.43
CA PRO A 69 -2.55 -10.60 -14.29
C PRO A 69 -3.70 -10.53 -13.28
N GLY A 70 -4.52 -11.58 -13.21
CA GLY A 70 -5.63 -11.66 -12.24
C GLY A 70 -5.14 -11.79 -10.79
N LEU A 71 -4.12 -12.63 -10.54
CA LEU A 71 -3.56 -12.79 -9.20
C LEU A 71 -2.78 -11.54 -8.76
N HIS A 72 -2.09 -10.89 -9.69
CA HIS A 72 -1.40 -9.62 -9.42
C HIS A 72 -2.38 -8.52 -9.01
N LEU A 73 -3.53 -8.42 -9.69
CA LEU A 73 -4.61 -7.50 -9.31
C LEU A 73 -5.15 -7.80 -7.91
N ILE A 74 -5.43 -9.07 -7.60
CA ILE A 74 -5.90 -9.48 -6.26
C ILE A 74 -4.87 -9.09 -5.19
N LEU A 75 -3.60 -9.41 -5.42
CA LEU A 75 -2.52 -9.05 -4.51
C LEU A 75 -2.46 -7.53 -4.28
N GLU A 76 -2.56 -6.76 -5.36
CA GLU A 76 -2.55 -5.31 -5.29
C GLU A 76 -3.72 -4.75 -4.49
N VAL A 77 -4.94 -5.24 -4.72
CA VAL A 77 -6.12 -4.84 -3.95
C VAL A 77 -5.94 -5.18 -2.47
N ILE A 78 -5.33 -6.31 -2.14
CA ILE A 78 -5.04 -6.68 -0.75
C ILE A 78 -4.00 -5.73 -0.15
N VAL A 79 -2.85 -5.56 -0.81
CA VAL A 79 -1.72 -4.78 -0.27
C VAL A 79 -2.07 -3.31 -0.13
N PHE A 80 -2.79 -2.72 -1.09
CA PHE A 80 -3.24 -1.32 -1.03
C PHE A 80 -4.59 -1.16 -0.32
N GLY A 81 -5.33 -2.24 -0.05
CA GLY A 81 -6.58 -2.20 0.71
C GLY A 81 -6.36 -2.32 2.21
N LEU A 82 -5.42 -3.17 2.64
CA LEU A 82 -5.08 -3.41 4.05
C LEU A 82 -4.81 -2.13 4.88
N PRO A 83 -4.12 -1.10 4.35
CA PRO A 83 -3.88 0.14 5.08
C PRO A 83 -5.16 0.86 5.52
N ILE A 84 -6.23 0.75 4.74
CA ILE A 84 -7.54 1.30 5.11
C ILE A 84 -8.03 0.61 6.39
N ILE A 85 -7.93 -0.72 6.44
CA ILE A 85 -8.33 -1.52 7.61
C ILE A 85 -7.46 -1.14 8.81
N PHE A 86 -6.14 -1.07 8.65
CA PHE A 86 -5.22 -0.67 9.74
C PHE A 86 -5.53 0.72 10.29
N LEU A 87 -5.84 1.69 9.42
CA LEU A 87 -6.19 3.05 9.83
C LEU A 87 -7.55 3.10 10.54
N LEU A 88 -8.54 2.33 10.08
CA LEU A 88 -9.83 2.21 10.75
C LEU A 88 -9.71 1.58 12.14
N LEU A 89 -8.95 0.49 12.25
CA LEU A 89 -8.67 -0.17 13.54
C LEU A 89 -7.84 0.69 14.50
N ALA A 90 -7.19 1.74 13.99
CA ALA A 90 -6.44 2.70 14.79
C ALA A 90 -7.22 4.02 15.04
N ASP A 91 -8.54 4.02 14.79
CA ASP A 91 -9.47 5.16 14.93
C ASP A 91 -9.09 6.39 14.07
N LYS A 92 -8.41 6.16 12.95
CA LYS A 92 -7.97 7.21 12.00
C LYS A 92 -8.84 7.25 10.76
N ILE A 93 -10.15 7.43 10.95
CA ILE A 93 -11.16 7.41 9.88
C ILE A 93 -10.84 8.43 8.76
N GLY A 94 -10.45 9.67 9.12
CA GLY A 94 -10.09 10.68 8.13
C GLY A 94 -8.91 10.27 7.24
N LEU A 95 -7.86 9.68 7.83
CA LEU A 95 -6.71 9.17 7.07
C LEU A 95 -7.08 7.96 6.22
N ALA A 96 -7.96 7.08 6.72
CA ALA A 96 -8.44 5.92 5.97
C ALA A 96 -9.16 6.35 4.68
N TRP A 97 -10.03 7.36 4.76
CA TRP A 97 -10.69 7.93 3.59
C TRP A 97 -9.72 8.61 2.63
N MET A 98 -8.84 9.46 3.15
CA MET A 98 -7.84 10.15 2.31
C MET A 98 -6.97 9.15 1.55
N TYR A 99 -6.45 8.14 2.25
CA TYR A 99 -5.63 7.09 1.67
C TYR A 99 -6.42 6.26 0.64
N GLY A 100 -7.62 5.79 1.00
CA GLY A 100 -8.45 4.96 0.12
C GLY A 100 -8.85 5.67 -1.17
N ILE A 101 -9.29 6.93 -1.08
CA ILE A 101 -9.62 7.74 -2.26
C ILE A 101 -8.39 7.93 -3.14
N ALA A 102 -7.24 8.29 -2.54
CA ALA A 102 -5.99 8.46 -3.28
C ALA A 102 -5.54 7.16 -3.97
N ALA A 103 -5.68 6.01 -3.30
CA ALA A 103 -5.35 4.70 -3.85
C ALA A 103 -6.25 4.32 -5.03
N VAL A 104 -7.57 4.58 -4.93
CA VAL A 104 -8.51 4.33 -6.04
C VAL A 104 -8.19 5.22 -7.23
N ILE A 105 -8.02 6.53 -7.02
CA ILE A 105 -7.66 7.47 -8.10
C ILE A 105 -6.37 7.03 -8.79
N ASN A 106 -5.34 6.72 -8.00
CA ASN A 106 -4.07 6.25 -8.52
C ASN A 106 -4.24 5.00 -9.39
N LYS A 107 -4.98 3.99 -8.91
CA LYS A 107 -5.20 2.74 -9.67
C LYS A 107 -5.97 2.96 -10.96
N VAL A 108 -7.02 3.78 -10.93
CA VAL A 108 -7.78 4.14 -12.14
C VAL A 108 -6.87 4.82 -13.16
N LEU A 109 -6.05 5.78 -12.74
CA LEU A 109 -5.09 6.45 -13.62
C LEU A 109 -4.04 5.50 -14.17
N MET A 110 -3.49 4.59 -13.35
CA MET A 110 -2.55 3.56 -13.79
C MET A 110 -3.17 2.70 -14.91
N HIS A 111 -4.43 2.28 -14.73
CA HIS A 111 -5.14 1.47 -15.73
C HIS A 111 -5.43 2.24 -17.02
N VAL A 112 -5.95 3.47 -16.93
CA VAL A 112 -6.27 4.31 -18.11
C VAL A 112 -5.02 4.68 -18.89
N TRP A 113 -3.88 4.88 -18.21
CA TRP A 113 -2.63 5.30 -18.83
C TRP A 113 -1.67 4.14 -19.14
N ASN A 114 -2.04 2.89 -18.88
CA ASN A 114 -1.17 1.71 -19.01
C ASN A 114 0.20 1.93 -18.34
N GLN A 115 0.18 2.37 -17.09
CA GLN A 115 1.36 2.47 -16.22
C GLN A 115 1.44 1.25 -15.30
#